data_AF-A0A3S2TKA2-F1
#
_entry.id   AF-A0A3S2TKA2-F1
#
_cell.length_a   1.000
_cell.length_b   1.000
_cell.length_c   1.000
_cell.angle_alpha   90.00
_cell.angle_beta   90.00
_cell.angle_gamma   90.00
#
_symmetry.space_group_name_H-M   'P 1'
#
loop_
_entity.id
_entity.type
_entity.pdbx_description
1 polymer ?
#
loop_
_entity_poly.entity_id
_entity_poly.type
_entity_poly.pdbx_seq_one_letter_code
_entity_poly.pdbx_strand_id
1 'polypeptide(L)'
;MKISRMAAPFLLAATSLAPAWAAVEGYTVVDPFGDTVIDGNVWADQDRIRGLTGTALRLMQRDVGADTSNSDGTALSWSAALARPTPVTQLRGIVRVGALDLTNCAANTGYNARVRARLLGTFFNTGVRTTGSNLGDVLAQVWLARSASTGDAPGVLRVEGWVGVCQDSTCQGARQIGTTVALGTANVGDSVTLAVEWDRAAKTFHFIRDNGAASGAVAYTVNDSTEPSVSFKTVGTRTEVPNCTAARASASIDATFDTISVNVKARP
;
A
#
# COMPACT_ATOMS: atom_id res chain seq x y z
N MET A 1 -51.52 73.11 57.66
CA MET A 1 -50.13 73.34 58.14
C MET A 1 -49.20 72.44 57.31
N LYS A 2 -48.05 72.97 56.89
CA LYS A 2 -47.26 72.60 55.69
C LYS A 2 -47.03 71.09 55.45
N ILE A 3 -47.45 70.61 54.28
CA ILE A 3 -47.15 69.29 53.70
C ILE A 3 -45.81 69.40 52.97
N SER A 4 -44.78 68.69 53.44
CA SER A 4 -43.45 68.66 52.85
C SER A 4 -43.36 67.53 51.82
N ARG A 5 -43.08 67.87 50.55
CA ARG A 5 -42.86 66.93 49.45
C ARG A 5 -41.39 66.46 49.47
N MET A 6 -41.15 65.16 49.65
CA MET A 6 -39.86 64.53 49.36
C MET A 6 -39.93 63.88 47.97
N ALA A 7 -39.12 64.38 47.04
CA ALA A 7 -38.91 63.79 45.73
C ALA A 7 -37.78 62.75 45.84
N ALA A 8 -38.10 61.47 45.63
CA ALA A 8 -37.12 60.39 45.52
C ALA A 8 -36.69 60.25 44.04
N PRO A 9 -35.38 60.21 43.72
CA PRO A 9 -34.93 59.99 42.36
C PRO A 9 -35.01 58.49 42.02
N PHE A 10 -35.85 58.15 41.05
CA PHE A 10 -35.87 56.82 40.44
C PHE A 10 -34.69 56.72 39.45
N LEU A 11 -33.60 56.08 39.88
CA LEU A 11 -32.51 55.67 38.99
C LEU A 11 -32.97 54.39 38.23
N LEU A 12 -33.34 54.53 36.95
CA LEU A 12 -33.43 53.40 36.04
C LEU A 12 -32.02 52.89 35.76
N ALA A 13 -31.62 51.80 36.39
CA ALA A 13 -30.45 51.02 35.98
C ALA A 13 -30.79 50.26 34.69
N ALA A 14 -30.42 50.84 33.54
CA ALA A 14 -30.43 50.13 32.28
C ALA A 14 -29.29 49.09 32.32
N THR A 15 -29.59 47.86 32.72
CA THR A 15 -28.68 46.73 32.57
C THR A 15 -28.56 46.42 31.08
N SER A 16 -27.52 46.96 30.44
CA SER A 16 -27.10 46.56 29.11
C SER A 16 -26.72 45.09 29.15
N LEU A 17 -27.63 44.21 28.71
CA LEU A 17 -27.31 42.85 28.32
C LEU A 17 -26.43 42.94 27.08
N ALA A 18 -25.12 43.13 27.28
CA ALA A 18 -24.15 42.91 26.23
C ALA A 18 -24.30 41.43 25.84
N PRO A 19 -24.65 41.13 24.58
CA PRO A 19 -24.63 39.75 24.12
C PRO A 19 -23.21 39.22 24.39
N ALA A 20 -23.11 38.11 25.11
CA ALA A 20 -21.87 37.37 25.23
C ALA A 20 -21.60 36.74 23.87
N TRP A 21 -21.10 37.53 22.92
CA TRP A 21 -20.46 37.01 21.74
C TRP A 21 -19.22 36.31 22.28
N ALA A 22 -19.29 34.98 22.42
CA ALA A 22 -18.13 34.15 22.66
C ALA A 22 -17.06 34.63 21.67
N ALA A 23 -15.90 35.04 22.17
CA ALA A 23 -14.82 35.51 21.33
C ALA A 23 -14.54 34.38 20.34
N VAL A 24 -14.81 34.63 19.05
CA VAL A 24 -14.58 33.64 18.01
C VAL A 24 -13.08 33.36 18.01
N GLU A 25 -12.72 32.11 18.28
CA GLU A 25 -11.32 31.69 18.29
C GLU A 25 -10.70 31.94 16.90
N GLY A 26 -9.51 32.53 16.88
CA GLY A 26 -8.81 32.84 15.64
C GLY A 26 -8.31 31.57 14.96
N TYR A 27 -8.44 31.50 13.63
CA TYR A 27 -7.81 30.43 12.86
C TYR A 27 -6.29 30.61 12.83
N THR A 28 -5.55 29.49 12.93
CA THR A 28 -4.11 29.43 12.67
C THR A 28 -3.87 28.47 11.51
N VAL A 29 -2.97 28.83 10.59
CA VAL A 29 -2.58 27.95 9.48
C VAL A 29 -1.72 26.82 10.04
N VAL A 30 -2.18 25.58 9.89
CA VAL A 30 -1.46 24.37 10.34
C VAL A 30 -0.65 23.74 9.21
N ASP A 31 -1.10 23.87 7.96
CA ASP A 31 -0.39 23.43 6.76
C ASP A 31 -0.80 24.29 5.56
N PRO A 32 0.13 25.02 4.92
CA PRO A 32 -0.15 25.81 3.72
C PRO A 32 -0.09 25.00 2.42
N PHE A 33 0.26 23.70 2.47
CA PHE A 33 0.55 22.84 1.32
C PHE A 33 1.61 23.42 0.39
N GLY A 34 2.63 24.05 0.96
CA GLY A 34 3.76 24.63 0.22
C GLY A 34 4.83 23.60 -0.18
N ASP A 35 4.79 22.41 0.43
CA ASP A 35 5.72 21.32 0.17
C ASP A 35 5.23 20.37 -0.91
N THR A 36 6.11 19.48 -1.36
CA THR A 36 5.80 18.44 -2.36
C THR A 36 5.25 17.15 -1.75
N VAL A 37 5.07 17.11 -0.42
CA VAL A 37 4.65 15.96 0.38
C VAL A 37 3.69 16.42 1.47
N ILE A 38 2.62 15.66 1.74
CA ILE A 38 1.71 15.91 2.87
C ILE A 38 2.47 15.79 4.20
N ASP A 39 2.32 16.76 5.10
CA ASP A 39 2.94 16.71 6.43
C ASP A 39 2.25 15.64 7.30
N GLY A 40 2.93 14.52 7.48
CA GLY A 40 2.46 13.42 8.33
C GLY A 40 2.43 13.75 9.83
N ASN A 41 2.85 14.93 10.29
CA ASN A 41 2.62 15.41 11.65
C ASN A 41 1.24 16.06 11.80
N VAL A 42 0.69 16.59 10.69
CA VAL A 42 -0.59 17.30 10.66
C VAL A 42 -1.69 16.38 10.16
N TRP A 43 -1.40 15.56 9.15
CA TRP A 43 -2.39 14.72 8.48
C TRP A 43 -2.16 13.23 8.75
N ALA A 44 -3.26 12.51 8.99
CA ALA A 44 -3.23 11.06 9.18
C ALA A 44 -3.11 10.31 7.85
N ASP A 45 -3.65 10.88 6.77
CA ASP A 45 -3.63 10.29 5.44
C ASP A 45 -2.30 10.53 4.73
N GLN A 46 -1.98 9.62 3.81
CA GLN A 46 -0.74 9.60 3.04
C GLN A 46 -1.05 9.81 1.55
N ASP A 47 -0.08 10.22 0.72
CA ASP A 47 -0.37 10.52 -0.69
C ASP A 47 -0.79 9.26 -1.44
N ARG A 48 -1.97 9.32 -2.08
CA ARG A 48 -2.51 8.27 -2.93
C ARG A 48 -3.08 8.86 -4.21
N ILE A 49 -2.69 8.30 -5.35
CA ILE A 49 -3.35 8.60 -6.63
C ILE A 49 -3.81 7.28 -7.24
N ARG A 50 -5.03 7.30 -7.77
CA ARG A 50 -5.58 6.28 -8.66
C ARG A 50 -6.28 6.98 -9.80
N GLY A 51 -5.81 6.74 -11.02
CA GLY A 51 -6.39 7.33 -12.21
C GLY A 51 -6.01 6.56 -13.45
N LEU A 52 -6.65 6.87 -14.56
CA LEU A 52 -6.26 6.37 -15.87
C LEU A 52 -5.32 7.38 -16.53
N THR A 53 -4.22 6.90 -17.09
CA THR A 53 -3.30 7.69 -17.91
C THR A 53 -3.20 7.01 -19.28
N GLY A 54 -3.97 7.49 -20.25
CA GLY A 54 -4.13 6.80 -21.54
C GLY A 54 -4.83 5.45 -21.35
N THR A 55 -4.19 4.36 -21.76
CA THR A 55 -4.69 2.97 -21.64
C THR A 55 -4.34 2.29 -20.32
N ALA A 56 -3.52 2.93 -19.47
CA ALA A 56 -2.99 2.31 -18.26
C ALA A 56 -3.65 2.85 -16.99
N LEU A 57 -3.80 1.98 -16.00
CA LEU A 57 -4.10 2.36 -14.63
C LEU A 57 -2.82 2.89 -13.96
N ARG A 58 -2.84 4.14 -13.51
CA ARG A 58 -1.79 4.75 -12.68
C ARG A 58 -2.13 4.60 -11.20
N LEU A 59 -1.17 4.09 -10.44
CA LEU A 59 -1.19 4.05 -8.98
C LEU A 59 0.07 4.74 -8.46
N MET A 60 -0.11 5.82 -7.71
CA MET A 60 0.96 6.47 -6.94
C MET A 60 0.69 6.29 -5.46
N GLN A 61 1.75 5.99 -4.72
CA GLN A 61 1.73 5.81 -3.28
C GLN A 61 2.99 6.44 -2.70
N ARG A 62 2.85 7.32 -1.70
CA ARG A 62 3.94 7.79 -0.84
C ARG A 62 3.57 7.56 0.62
N ASP A 63 4.53 7.11 1.42
CA ASP A 63 4.37 6.89 2.84
C ASP A 63 5.58 7.40 3.62
N VAL A 64 5.34 7.84 4.85
CA VAL A 64 6.38 8.20 5.82
C VAL A 64 6.33 7.29 7.05
N GLY A 65 7.49 7.01 7.62
CA GLY A 65 7.60 6.25 8.87
C GLY A 65 7.29 7.14 10.07
N ALA A 66 7.00 6.52 11.23
CA ALA A 66 6.86 7.26 12.48
C ALA A 66 8.24 7.77 12.95
N ASP A 67 8.26 8.84 13.73
CA ASP A 67 9.45 9.46 14.33
C ASP A 67 9.62 9.17 15.82
N THR A 68 8.80 8.27 16.37
CA THR A 68 8.80 7.95 17.80
C THR A 68 9.72 6.79 18.19
N SER A 69 10.26 6.05 17.21
CA SER A 69 11.20 4.93 17.46
C SER A 69 12.18 4.70 16.30
N ASN A 70 13.24 3.93 16.55
CA ASN A 70 14.17 3.41 15.53
C ASN A 70 14.00 1.89 15.35
N SER A 71 12.78 1.38 15.58
CA SER A 71 12.42 -0.03 15.41
C SER A 71 11.15 -0.13 14.58
N ASP A 72 10.98 -1.30 13.96
CA ASP A 72 9.79 -1.62 13.17
C ASP A 72 9.57 -0.66 11.98
N GLY A 73 8.42 -0.76 11.36
CA GLY A 73 8.05 0.09 10.25
C GLY A 73 6.61 -0.17 9.82
N THR A 74 6.17 0.60 8.84
CA THR A 74 4.83 0.50 8.28
C THR A 74 4.93 -0.07 6.88
N ALA A 75 4.08 -1.06 6.57
CA ALA A 75 3.97 -1.60 5.22
C ALA A 75 2.54 -1.44 4.69
N LEU A 76 2.37 -0.61 3.65
CA LEU A 76 1.06 -0.25 3.12
C LEU A 76 0.94 -0.66 1.67
N SER A 77 -0.25 -1.10 1.28
CA SER A 77 -0.54 -1.53 -0.09
C SER A 77 -1.61 -0.64 -0.69
N TRP A 78 -1.44 -0.28 -1.96
CA TRP A 78 -2.43 0.47 -2.73
C TRP A 78 -2.70 -0.27 -4.03
N SER A 79 -3.93 -0.77 -4.20
CA SER A 79 -4.24 -1.73 -5.26
C SER A 79 -5.61 -1.54 -5.89
N ALA A 80 -5.75 -2.09 -7.10
CA ALA A 80 -7.02 -2.31 -7.76
C ALA A 80 -7.26 -3.83 -7.90
N ALA A 81 -8.44 -4.28 -7.50
CA ALA A 81 -8.83 -5.68 -7.52
C ALA A 81 -9.67 -6.01 -8.76
N LEU A 82 -9.52 -7.23 -9.26
CA LEU A 82 -10.46 -7.80 -10.22
C LEU A 82 -11.81 -8.04 -9.54
N ALA A 83 -12.91 -7.74 -10.23
CA ALA A 83 -14.26 -7.95 -9.71
C ALA A 83 -14.63 -9.43 -9.55
N ARG A 84 -13.99 -10.33 -10.33
CA ARG A 84 -14.24 -11.77 -10.33
C ARG A 84 -12.93 -12.57 -10.19
N PRO A 85 -12.32 -12.62 -8.99
CA PRO A 85 -10.97 -13.18 -8.81
C PRO A 85 -10.92 -14.71 -8.71
N THR A 86 -12.03 -15.38 -8.37
CA THR A 86 -12.08 -16.82 -8.09
C THR A 86 -11.62 -17.72 -9.25
N PRO A 87 -12.09 -17.55 -10.50
CA PRO A 87 -11.68 -18.44 -11.59
C PRO A 87 -10.26 -18.16 -12.11
N VAL A 88 -9.61 -17.10 -11.61
CA VAL A 88 -8.31 -16.65 -12.12
C VAL A 88 -7.19 -17.52 -11.54
N THR A 89 -6.52 -18.27 -12.41
CA THR A 89 -5.33 -19.07 -12.10
C THR A 89 -4.05 -18.51 -12.72
N GLN A 90 -4.17 -17.56 -13.64
CA GLN A 90 -3.06 -16.87 -14.28
C GLN A 90 -3.34 -15.38 -14.29
N LEU A 91 -2.33 -14.57 -13.95
CA LEU A 91 -2.40 -13.11 -13.98
C LEU A 91 -1.17 -12.57 -14.69
N ARG A 92 -1.38 -11.79 -15.75
CA ARG A 92 -0.34 -11.14 -16.54
C ARG A 92 -0.66 -9.67 -16.71
N GLY A 93 0.37 -8.83 -16.77
CA GLY A 93 0.21 -7.40 -17.02
C GLY A 93 1.52 -6.75 -17.45
N ILE A 94 1.41 -5.61 -18.11
CA ILE A 94 2.54 -4.74 -18.41
C ILE A 94 2.66 -3.74 -17.26
N VAL A 95 3.80 -3.73 -16.60
CA VAL A 95 4.07 -2.88 -15.44
C VAL A 95 5.23 -1.95 -15.76
N ARG A 96 5.06 -0.66 -15.47
CA ARG A 96 6.11 0.35 -15.60
C ARG A 96 6.17 1.16 -14.32
N VAL A 97 7.36 1.28 -13.73
CA VAL A 97 7.61 2.20 -12.63
C VAL A 97 8.18 3.48 -13.23
N GLY A 98 7.43 4.58 -13.18
CA GLY A 98 7.82 5.86 -13.77
C GLY A 98 8.73 6.67 -12.85
N ALA A 99 8.50 6.59 -11.54
CA ALA A 99 9.31 7.24 -10.52
C ALA A 99 9.26 6.47 -9.21
N LEU A 100 10.30 6.64 -8.39
CA LEU A 100 10.34 6.21 -7.01
C LEU A 100 11.27 7.13 -6.21
N ASP A 101 11.06 7.15 -4.90
CA ASP A 101 11.93 7.83 -3.95
C ASP A 101 11.97 7.00 -2.66
N LEU A 102 13.14 6.89 -2.04
CA LEU A 102 13.38 6.05 -0.88
C LEU A 102 14.37 6.72 0.06
N THR A 103 13.91 7.09 1.24
CA THR A 103 14.76 7.52 2.35
C THR A 103 14.74 6.43 3.41
N ASN A 104 15.91 5.90 3.79
CA ASN A 104 16.03 4.87 4.82
C ASN A 104 16.37 5.47 6.19
N CYS A 105 16.20 4.69 7.26
CA CYS A 105 16.69 5.03 8.58
C CYS A 105 17.93 4.21 8.93
N ALA A 106 19.11 4.84 8.99
CA ALA A 106 20.34 4.13 9.32
C ALA A 106 20.33 3.52 10.74
N ALA A 107 19.59 4.13 11.67
CA ALA A 107 19.45 3.63 13.04
C ALA A 107 18.50 2.44 13.18
N ASN A 108 17.65 2.18 12.18
CA ASN A 108 16.70 1.06 12.16
C ASN A 108 17.24 -0.06 11.28
N THR A 109 18.19 -0.84 11.80
CA THR A 109 18.91 -1.86 11.03
C THR A 109 18.06 -3.11 10.74
N GLY A 110 16.94 -3.28 11.46
CA GLY A 110 16.02 -4.41 11.30
C GLY A 110 14.97 -4.23 10.20
N TYR A 111 14.79 -3.01 9.69
CA TYR A 111 13.73 -2.69 8.75
C TYR A 111 14.22 -1.72 7.67
N ASN A 112 14.06 -2.08 6.40
CA ASN A 112 14.55 -1.26 5.28
C ASN A 112 13.41 -0.63 4.51
N ALA A 113 13.60 0.62 4.08
CA ALA A 113 12.68 1.26 3.15
C ALA A 113 12.67 0.49 1.82
N ARG A 114 11.47 0.11 1.34
CA ARG A 114 11.30 -0.67 0.11
C ARG A 114 10.02 -0.26 -0.62
N VAL A 115 10.07 -0.26 -1.95
CA VAL A 115 8.88 -0.12 -2.81
C VAL A 115 8.72 -1.31 -3.74
N ARG A 116 7.47 -1.60 -4.10
CA ARG A 116 7.09 -2.66 -5.05
C ARG A 116 5.95 -2.20 -5.96
N ALA A 117 6.03 -2.51 -7.25
CA ALA A 117 4.90 -2.54 -8.18
C ALA A 117 4.66 -4.00 -8.59
N ARG A 118 3.45 -4.52 -8.37
CA ARG A 118 3.22 -5.97 -8.33
C ARG A 118 1.89 -6.42 -8.91
N LEU A 119 1.90 -7.65 -9.41
CA LEU A 119 0.72 -8.49 -9.62
C LEU A 119 0.67 -9.49 -8.46
N LEU A 120 -0.47 -9.61 -7.79
CA LEU A 120 -0.63 -10.58 -6.71
C LEU A 120 -2.03 -11.16 -6.59
N GLY A 121 -2.13 -12.29 -5.90
CA GLY A 121 -3.42 -12.85 -5.53
C GLY A 121 -3.34 -14.12 -4.69
N THR A 122 -4.48 -14.55 -4.17
CA THR A 122 -4.68 -15.83 -3.49
C THR A 122 -5.16 -16.90 -4.46
N PHE A 123 -4.73 -18.15 -4.26
CA PHE A 123 -4.94 -19.23 -5.23
C PHE A 123 -5.65 -20.44 -4.63
N PHE A 124 -5.31 -20.85 -3.41
CA PHE A 124 -5.95 -21.95 -2.68
C PHE A 124 -5.75 -21.78 -1.17
N ASN A 125 -6.41 -22.59 -0.35
CA ASN A 125 -6.18 -22.65 1.10
C ASN A 125 -5.65 -24.04 1.51
N THR A 126 -4.68 -24.06 2.44
CA THR A 126 -4.03 -25.31 2.88
C THR A 126 -4.82 -26.12 3.92
N GLY A 127 -5.92 -25.56 4.45
CA GLY A 127 -6.69 -26.13 5.55
C GLY A 127 -8.21 -25.91 5.39
N VAL A 128 -8.89 -25.74 6.53
CA VAL A 128 -10.33 -25.48 6.56
C VAL A 128 -10.59 -24.00 6.35
N ARG A 129 -11.42 -23.67 5.37
CA ARG A 129 -11.76 -22.28 5.06
C ARG A 129 -12.52 -21.64 6.21
N THR A 130 -12.12 -20.42 6.56
CA THR A 130 -12.85 -19.56 7.50
C THR A 130 -13.16 -18.25 6.79
N THR A 131 -14.45 -17.93 6.61
CA THR A 131 -14.88 -16.71 5.90
C THR A 131 -14.24 -15.47 6.50
N GLY A 132 -13.63 -14.64 5.65
CA GLY A 132 -12.97 -13.39 6.07
C GLY A 132 -11.59 -13.57 6.70
N SER A 133 -11.10 -14.80 6.85
CA SER A 133 -9.75 -15.08 7.37
C SER A 133 -8.85 -15.54 6.23
N ASN A 134 -7.68 -14.91 6.11
CA ASN A 134 -6.65 -15.36 5.17
C ASN A 134 -5.83 -16.54 5.72
N LEU A 135 -6.06 -17.02 6.95
CA LEU A 135 -5.23 -18.07 7.56
C LEU A 135 -5.19 -19.32 6.66
N GLY A 136 -3.99 -19.74 6.28
CA GLY A 136 -3.78 -20.88 5.38
C GLY A 136 -3.98 -20.57 3.89
N ASP A 137 -4.38 -19.35 3.51
CA ASP A 137 -4.43 -18.96 2.10
C ASP A 137 -3.01 -18.93 1.54
N VAL A 138 -2.84 -19.55 0.37
CA VAL A 138 -1.62 -19.49 -0.42
C VAL A 138 -1.76 -18.36 -1.42
N LEU A 139 -0.82 -17.44 -1.36
CA LEU A 139 -0.74 -16.31 -2.26
C LEU A 139 0.57 -16.34 -3.03
N ALA A 140 0.52 -15.84 -4.26
CA ALA A 140 1.69 -15.63 -5.09
C ALA A 140 1.71 -14.19 -5.60
N GLN A 141 2.93 -13.67 -5.76
CA GLN A 141 3.17 -12.34 -6.29
C GLN A 141 4.39 -12.33 -7.20
N VAL A 142 4.34 -11.49 -8.23
CA VAL A 142 5.47 -11.12 -9.09
C VAL A 142 5.56 -9.60 -9.14
N TRP A 143 6.77 -9.05 -9.04
CA TRP A 143 6.94 -7.60 -8.87
C TRP A 143 8.24 -7.05 -9.42
N LEU A 144 8.23 -5.72 -9.59
CA LEU A 144 9.40 -4.84 -9.66
C LEU A 144 9.62 -4.24 -8.28
N ALA A 145 10.83 -4.30 -7.73
CA ALA A 145 11.14 -3.76 -6.40
C ALA A 145 12.45 -2.99 -6.37
N ARG A 146 12.52 -2.04 -5.43
CA ARG A 146 13.78 -1.47 -4.96
C ARG A 146 13.77 -1.37 -3.44
N SER A 147 14.88 -1.78 -2.83
CA SER A 147 15.16 -1.54 -1.41
C SER A 147 16.19 -0.42 -1.31
N ALA A 148 16.09 0.43 -0.29
CA ALA A 148 17.06 1.49 -0.05
C ALA A 148 18.46 0.93 0.30
N SER A 149 18.53 -0.29 0.83
CA SER A 149 19.78 -0.99 1.17
C SER A 149 20.41 -1.76 -0.01
N THR A 150 19.85 -1.67 -1.22
CA THR A 150 20.43 -2.39 -2.36
C THR A 150 21.75 -1.76 -2.82
N GLY A 151 22.69 -2.59 -3.26
CA GLY A 151 23.91 -2.16 -3.95
C GLY A 151 23.71 -1.88 -5.45
N ASP A 152 22.50 -2.08 -5.97
CA ASP A 152 22.19 -1.83 -7.38
C ASP A 152 22.21 -0.32 -7.70
N ALA A 153 22.68 0.05 -8.90
CA ALA A 153 22.73 1.44 -9.35
C ALA A 153 21.37 2.16 -9.22
N PRO A 154 21.35 3.50 -9.06
CA PRO A 154 20.11 4.28 -9.01
C PRO A 154 19.17 3.94 -10.19
N GLY A 155 17.87 3.82 -9.91
CA GLY A 155 16.87 3.48 -10.93
C GLY A 155 16.79 1.99 -11.29
N VAL A 156 17.70 1.14 -10.82
CA VAL A 156 17.59 -0.32 -11.05
C VAL A 156 16.55 -0.94 -10.10
N LEU A 157 15.68 -1.76 -10.68
CA LEU A 157 14.62 -2.51 -10.01
C LEU A 157 14.91 -4.01 -10.14
N ARG A 158 14.76 -4.76 -9.06
CA ARG A 158 14.79 -6.24 -9.11
C ARG A 158 13.43 -6.77 -9.51
N VAL A 159 13.43 -7.77 -10.38
CA VAL A 159 12.22 -8.50 -10.78
C VAL A 159 12.21 -9.84 -10.06
N GLU A 160 11.19 -10.10 -9.26
CA GLU A 160 11.15 -11.27 -8.38
C GLU A 160 9.76 -11.90 -8.35
N GLY A 161 9.72 -13.22 -8.12
CA GLY A 161 8.51 -14.00 -7.86
C GLY A 161 8.58 -14.68 -6.49
N TRP A 162 7.44 -14.79 -5.81
CA TRP A 162 7.36 -15.40 -4.47
C TRP A 162 5.99 -15.99 -4.20
N VAL A 163 6.01 -17.05 -3.40
CA VAL A 163 4.82 -17.75 -2.91
C VAL A 163 4.91 -17.86 -1.40
N GLY A 164 3.79 -17.72 -0.70
CA GLY A 164 3.73 -17.95 0.73
C GLY A 164 2.34 -18.33 1.22
N VAL A 165 2.32 -18.93 2.41
CA VAL A 165 1.10 -19.30 3.13
C VAL A 165 0.88 -18.31 4.26
N CYS A 166 -0.26 -17.63 4.26
CA CYS A 166 -0.67 -16.75 5.34
C CYS A 166 -0.73 -17.49 6.68
N GLN A 167 -0.10 -16.93 7.71
CA GLN A 167 -0.02 -17.50 9.06
C GLN A 167 -1.03 -16.89 10.04
N ASP A 168 -1.80 -15.88 9.59
CA ASP A 168 -2.83 -15.20 10.37
C ASP A 168 -4.02 -14.79 9.50
N SER A 169 -5.11 -14.33 10.12
CA SER A 169 -6.36 -13.96 9.44
C SER A 169 -6.24 -12.75 8.52
N THR A 170 -5.22 -11.90 8.72
CA THR A 170 -4.97 -10.68 7.94
C THR A 170 -3.87 -10.84 6.89
N CYS A 171 -3.18 -11.99 6.89
CA CYS A 171 -1.99 -12.27 6.11
C CYS A 171 -0.87 -11.23 6.26
N GLN A 172 -0.69 -10.67 7.47
CA GLN A 172 0.45 -9.79 7.73
C GLN A 172 1.74 -10.60 7.88
N GLY A 173 1.63 -11.79 8.48
CA GLY A 173 2.65 -12.84 8.47
C GLY A 173 2.34 -13.89 7.41
N ALA A 174 3.34 -14.22 6.59
CA ALA A 174 3.26 -15.33 5.66
C ALA A 174 4.56 -16.13 5.65
N ARG A 175 4.44 -17.45 5.73
CA ARG A 175 5.57 -18.36 5.60
C ARG A 175 5.84 -18.61 4.13
N GLN A 176 7.05 -18.28 3.69
CA GLN A 176 7.48 -18.53 2.31
C GLN A 176 7.42 -20.02 1.96
N ILE A 177 6.98 -20.32 0.74
CA ILE A 177 7.12 -21.63 0.10
C ILE A 177 8.27 -21.55 -0.90
N GLY A 178 9.20 -22.50 -0.82
CA GLY A 178 10.37 -22.55 -1.70
C GLY A 178 11.29 -21.34 -1.51
N THR A 179 12.01 -20.97 -2.58
CA THR A 179 12.88 -19.80 -2.62
C THR A 179 12.26 -18.70 -3.48
N THR A 180 12.71 -17.46 -3.28
CA THR A 180 12.32 -16.34 -4.14
C THR A 180 12.92 -16.55 -5.52
N VAL A 181 12.11 -16.43 -6.56
CA VAL A 181 12.55 -16.58 -7.95
C VAL A 181 13.09 -15.23 -8.42
N ALA A 182 14.39 -15.16 -8.72
CA ALA A 182 14.99 -14.00 -9.35
C ALA A 182 14.77 -14.04 -10.88
N LEU A 183 14.16 -12.98 -11.44
CA LEU A 183 13.85 -12.83 -12.87
C LEU A 183 14.71 -11.72 -13.52
N GLY A 184 15.82 -11.36 -12.87
CA GLY A 184 16.74 -10.32 -13.31
C GLY A 184 16.34 -8.91 -12.84
N THR A 185 16.72 -7.90 -13.62
CA THR A 185 16.53 -6.48 -13.29
C THR A 185 15.90 -5.70 -14.44
N ALA A 186 15.26 -4.58 -14.12
CA ALA A 186 14.75 -3.58 -15.06
C ALA A 186 15.11 -2.18 -14.55
N ASN A 187 14.98 -1.15 -15.39
CA ASN A 187 15.18 0.23 -14.98
C ASN A 187 13.84 0.93 -14.76
N VAL A 188 13.84 1.96 -13.91
CA VAL A 188 12.77 2.96 -13.87
C VAL A 188 12.56 3.50 -15.28
N GLY A 189 11.30 3.54 -15.72
CA GLY A 189 10.91 3.91 -17.07
C GLY A 189 10.69 2.72 -18.02
N ASP A 190 11.27 1.55 -17.76
CA ASP A 190 11.06 0.34 -18.57
C ASP A 190 9.63 -0.19 -18.42
N SER A 191 9.07 -0.68 -19.52
CA SER A 191 7.81 -1.44 -19.50
C SER A 191 8.15 -2.93 -19.46
N VAL A 192 7.75 -3.61 -18.38
CA VAL A 192 8.07 -5.02 -18.13
C VAL A 192 6.78 -5.82 -18.10
N THR A 193 6.72 -6.88 -18.90
CA THR A 193 5.59 -7.82 -18.82
C THR A 193 5.85 -8.82 -17.71
N LEU A 194 5.00 -8.82 -16.69
CA LEU A 194 5.07 -9.79 -15.59
C LEU A 194 3.91 -10.78 -15.70
N ALA A 195 4.16 -12.03 -15.35
CA ALA A 195 3.11 -13.02 -15.18
C ALA A 195 3.37 -13.94 -14.01
N VAL A 196 2.28 -14.38 -13.38
CA VAL A 196 2.23 -15.47 -12.42
C VAL A 196 1.16 -16.48 -12.87
N GLU A 197 1.51 -17.75 -12.86
CA GLU A 197 0.64 -18.85 -13.29
C GLU A 197 0.65 -19.97 -12.25
N TRP A 198 -0.53 -20.40 -11.83
CA TRP A 198 -0.70 -21.55 -10.95
C TRP A 198 -1.04 -22.79 -11.76
N ASP A 199 -0.10 -23.73 -11.82
CA ASP A 199 -0.32 -25.09 -12.33
C ASP A 199 -0.61 -26.03 -11.15
N ARG A 200 -1.90 -26.26 -10.92
CA ARG A 200 -2.37 -27.16 -9.86
C ARG A 200 -1.99 -28.62 -10.10
N ALA A 201 -1.96 -29.07 -11.36
CA ALA A 201 -1.65 -30.46 -11.67
C ALA A 201 -0.16 -30.76 -11.42
N ALA A 202 0.72 -29.83 -11.80
CA ALA A 202 2.15 -29.92 -11.53
C ALA A 202 2.56 -29.40 -10.13
N LYS A 203 1.60 -28.96 -9.31
CA LYS A 203 1.81 -28.33 -8.00
C LYS A 203 2.90 -27.25 -8.00
N THR A 204 2.81 -26.34 -8.95
CA THR A 204 3.85 -25.34 -9.21
C THR A 204 3.26 -23.96 -9.50
N PHE A 205 3.95 -22.92 -9.04
CA PHE A 205 3.75 -21.55 -9.50
C PHE A 205 4.85 -21.16 -10.47
N HIS A 206 4.50 -20.74 -11.68
CA HIS A 206 5.43 -20.21 -12.67
C HIS A 206 5.42 -18.68 -12.62
N PHE A 207 6.61 -18.10 -12.68
CA PHE A 207 6.81 -16.66 -12.77
C PHE A 207 7.56 -16.37 -14.07
N ILE A 208 7.06 -15.39 -14.82
CA ILE A 208 7.55 -15.10 -16.17
C ILE A 208 7.75 -13.59 -16.30
N ARG A 209 8.86 -13.22 -16.91
CA ARG A 209 9.19 -11.87 -17.33
C ARG A 209 9.31 -11.82 -18.85
N ASP A 210 8.75 -10.77 -19.45
CA ASP A 210 8.93 -10.38 -20.86
C ASP A 210 8.71 -11.56 -21.82
N ASN A 211 7.58 -12.24 -21.64
CA ASN A 211 7.14 -13.37 -22.47
C ASN A 211 8.13 -14.56 -22.50
N GLY A 212 8.88 -14.77 -21.41
CA GLY A 212 9.79 -15.89 -21.27
C GLY A 212 11.27 -15.53 -21.40
N ALA A 213 11.61 -14.24 -21.56
CA ALA A 213 13.00 -13.78 -21.53
C ALA A 213 13.71 -14.16 -20.22
N ALA A 214 12.97 -14.16 -19.11
CA ALA A 214 13.35 -14.85 -17.88
C ALA A 214 12.12 -15.54 -17.29
N SER A 215 12.33 -16.73 -16.71
CA SER A 215 11.29 -17.47 -16.02
C SER A 215 11.88 -18.30 -14.90
N GLY A 216 11.02 -18.68 -13.96
CA GLY A 216 11.35 -19.61 -12.90
C GLY A 216 10.08 -20.08 -12.22
N ALA A 217 10.22 -21.00 -11.28
CA ALA A 217 9.08 -21.65 -10.68
C ALA A 217 9.29 -22.02 -9.21
N VAL A 218 8.19 -22.12 -8.48
CA VAL A 218 8.15 -22.58 -7.10
C VAL A 218 7.22 -23.78 -7.01
N ALA A 219 7.78 -24.95 -6.75
CA ALA A 219 7.01 -26.14 -6.44
C ALA A 219 6.48 -26.08 -5.00
N TYR A 220 5.34 -26.71 -4.73
CA TYR A 220 4.76 -26.79 -3.39
C TYR A 220 4.24 -28.20 -3.08
N THR A 221 4.22 -28.54 -1.79
CA THR A 221 3.74 -29.84 -1.29
C THR A 221 2.50 -29.74 -0.41
N VAL A 222 2.10 -28.52 -0.04
CA VAL A 222 0.89 -28.26 0.74
C VAL A 222 -0.38 -28.70 0.00
N ASN A 223 -1.44 -28.99 0.76
CA ASN A 223 -2.73 -29.34 0.20
C ASN A 223 -3.33 -28.13 -0.55
N ASP A 224 -3.88 -28.37 -1.74
CA ASP A 224 -4.50 -27.38 -2.60
C ASP A 224 -5.93 -27.78 -3.00
N SER A 225 -6.56 -28.68 -2.23
CA SER A 225 -7.90 -29.19 -2.52
C SER A 225 -9.00 -28.13 -2.36
N THR A 226 -8.74 -27.07 -1.60
CA THR A 226 -9.73 -26.05 -1.25
C THR A 226 -9.43 -24.69 -1.89
N GLU A 227 -10.47 -23.98 -2.29
CA GLU A 227 -10.38 -22.59 -2.73
C GLU A 227 -9.85 -21.66 -1.62
N PRO A 228 -9.31 -20.48 -1.95
CA PRO A 228 -8.89 -19.53 -0.95
C PRO A 228 -10.09 -19.06 -0.10
N SER A 229 -9.85 -18.84 1.19
CA SER A 229 -10.82 -18.28 2.13
C SER A 229 -11.16 -16.84 1.78
N VAL A 230 -10.16 -16.03 1.43
CA VAL A 230 -10.33 -14.69 0.90
C VAL A 230 -9.78 -14.65 -0.53
N SER A 231 -10.68 -14.70 -1.52
CA SER A 231 -10.27 -14.69 -2.93
C SER A 231 -10.05 -13.26 -3.43
N PHE A 232 -8.82 -12.94 -3.83
CA PHE A 232 -8.52 -11.70 -4.53
C PHE A 232 -7.43 -11.90 -5.59
N LYS A 233 -7.50 -11.07 -6.62
CA LYS A 233 -6.46 -10.87 -7.63
C LYS A 233 -6.34 -9.38 -7.86
N THR A 234 -5.14 -8.84 -7.77
CA THR A 234 -4.92 -7.40 -7.75
C THR A 234 -3.66 -7.02 -8.49
N VAL A 235 -3.67 -5.82 -9.03
CA VAL A 235 -2.46 -5.06 -9.37
C VAL A 235 -2.29 -3.95 -8.35
N GLY A 236 -1.06 -3.60 -8.00
CA GLY A 236 -0.87 -2.58 -6.97
C GLY A 236 0.57 -2.21 -6.69
N THR A 237 0.70 -1.16 -5.89
CA THR A 237 1.95 -0.75 -5.28
C THR A 237 2.00 -1.21 -3.82
N ARG A 238 3.21 -1.27 -3.27
CA ARG A 238 3.45 -1.42 -1.84
C ARG A 238 4.69 -0.63 -1.44
N THR A 239 4.60 0.00 -0.28
CA THR A 239 5.71 0.62 0.42
C THR A 239 5.96 -0.14 1.72
N GLU A 240 7.19 -0.11 2.18
CA GLU A 240 7.66 -0.52 3.49
C GLU A 240 8.55 0.62 3.95
N VAL A 241 8.26 1.24 5.09
CA VAL A 241 8.96 2.43 5.58
C VAL A 241 9.35 2.23 7.05
N PRO A 242 10.64 2.27 7.41
CA PRO A 242 11.07 2.12 8.79
C PRO A 242 10.70 3.35 9.62
N ASN A 243 10.51 3.16 10.92
CA ASN A 243 10.44 4.29 11.84
C ASN A 243 11.84 4.90 12.05
N CYS A 244 11.91 6.21 12.28
CA CYS A 244 13.17 6.92 12.46
C CYS A 244 13.04 8.21 13.28
N THR A 245 13.72 8.28 14.42
CA THR A 245 13.65 9.45 15.33
C THR A 245 14.44 10.67 14.85
N ALA A 246 15.47 10.48 14.01
CA ALA A 246 16.33 11.57 13.57
C ALA A 246 15.70 12.41 12.45
N ALA A 247 15.06 11.73 11.49
CA ALA A 247 14.28 12.30 10.41
C ALA A 247 13.39 11.19 9.83
N ARG A 248 12.11 11.46 9.57
CA ARG A 248 11.19 10.43 9.07
C ARG A 248 11.72 9.83 7.77
N ALA A 249 11.84 8.51 7.76
CA ALA A 249 12.06 7.76 6.53
C ALA A 249 10.83 7.88 5.64
N SER A 250 11.01 7.67 4.34
CA SER A 250 9.94 7.79 3.36
C SER A 250 10.12 6.79 2.23
N ALA A 251 9.01 6.40 1.61
CA ALA A 251 9.02 5.63 0.39
C ALA A 251 7.91 6.10 -0.53
N SER A 252 8.22 6.31 -1.80
CA SER A 252 7.23 6.60 -2.83
C SER A 252 7.47 5.78 -4.09
N ILE A 253 6.38 5.47 -4.78
CA ILE A 253 6.39 4.81 -6.08
C ILE A 253 5.21 5.29 -6.92
N ASP A 254 5.49 5.58 -8.18
CA ASP A 254 4.49 5.88 -9.21
C ASP A 254 4.61 4.82 -10.31
N ALA A 255 3.57 3.99 -10.43
CA ALA A 255 3.54 2.88 -11.35
C ALA A 255 2.29 2.87 -12.21
N THR A 256 2.45 2.45 -13.46
CA THR A 256 1.34 2.20 -14.38
C THR A 256 1.21 0.72 -14.68
N PHE A 257 -0.03 0.27 -14.79
CA PHE A 257 -0.43 -1.10 -15.09
C PHE A 257 -1.29 -1.09 -16.35
N ASP A 258 -0.79 -1.68 -17.43
CA ASP A 258 -1.46 -1.76 -18.74
C ASP A 258 -1.73 -3.23 -19.10
N THR A 259 -2.78 -3.46 -19.90
CA THR A 259 -3.11 -4.74 -20.54
C THR A 259 -3.11 -5.90 -19.55
N ILE A 260 -3.99 -5.82 -18.55
CA ILE A 260 -4.15 -6.89 -17.57
C ILE A 260 -4.92 -8.04 -18.20
N SER A 261 -4.29 -9.22 -18.21
CA SER A 261 -4.80 -10.45 -18.80
C SER A 261 -4.91 -11.55 -17.76
N VAL A 262 -5.94 -12.39 -17.90
CA VAL A 262 -6.18 -13.58 -17.07
C VAL A 262 -6.34 -14.81 -17.95
N ASN A 263 -6.31 -16.01 -17.35
CA ASN A 263 -6.61 -17.25 -18.06
C ASN A 263 -7.99 -17.19 -18.75
N VAL A 264 -8.11 -17.81 -19.93
CA VAL A 264 -9.30 -17.73 -20.80
C VAL A 264 -10.61 -18.03 -20.07
N LYS A 265 -10.61 -19.05 -19.19
CA LYS A 265 -11.79 -19.46 -18.40
C LYS A 265 -12.25 -18.41 -17.38
N ALA A 266 -11.40 -17.44 -17.06
CA ALA A 266 -11.65 -16.38 -16.08
C ALA A 266 -12.01 -15.03 -16.73
N ARG A 267 -12.22 -15.00 -18.07
CA ARG A 267 -12.67 -13.79 -18.75
C ARG A 267 -13.97 -13.29 -18.09
N PRO A 268 -14.04 -12.00 -17.69
CA PRO A 268 -15.23 -11.43 -17.04
C PRO A 268 -16.52 -11.60 -17.84
#